data_AF-A0A1A3BLJ8-F1
#
_entry.id   AF-A0A1A3BLJ8-F1
#
_cell.length_a   1.000
_cell.length_b   1.000
_cell.length_c   1.000
_cell.angle_alpha   90.00
_cell.angle_beta   90.00
_cell.angle_gamma   90.00
#
_symmetry.space_group_name_H-M   'P 1'
#
loop_
_entity.id
_entity.type
_entity.pdbx_description
1 polymer ?
#
loop_
_entity_poly.entity_id
_entity_poly.type
_entity_poly.pdbx_seq_one_letter_code
_entity_poly.pdbx_strand_id
1 'polypeptide(L)' 'MPTDRVADLQRWQDSGAVWEVRARRGNSVTVALLRCDGGEEVDGFTSDDPRVLEFIGDRRSSQE' A
#
# COMPACT_ATOMS: atom_id res chain seq x y z
N MET A 1 14.50 13.59 2.69
CA MET A 1 14.65 12.23 3.26
C MET A 1 13.88 11.28 2.38
N PRO A 2 14.42 10.13 1.95
CA PRO A 2 13.67 9.21 1.10
C PRO A 2 12.47 8.69 1.89
N THR A 3 11.26 8.91 1.39
CA THR A 3 10.04 8.37 2.00
C THR A 3 10.08 6.84 1.88
N ASP A 4 10.23 6.15 2.99
CA ASP A 4 10.21 4.68 3.01
C ASP A 4 8.75 4.20 2.95
N ARG A 5 8.27 3.97 1.72
CA ARG A 5 6.88 3.58 1.46
C ARG A 5 6.50 2.27 2.13
N VAL A 6 7.45 1.36 2.33
CA VAL A 6 7.23 0.11 3.05
C VAL A 6 6.91 0.37 4.53
N ALA A 7 7.73 1.21 5.19
CA ALA A 7 7.47 1.62 6.56
C ALA A 7 6.11 2.33 6.73
N ASP A 8 5.69 3.16 5.75
CA ASP A 8 4.36 3.78 5.78
C ASP A 8 3.23 2.74 5.69
N LEU A 9 3.30 1.78 4.76
CA LEU A 9 2.29 0.70 4.65
C LEU A 9 2.24 -0.17 5.93
N GLN A 10 3.39 -0.40 6.55
CA GLN A 10 3.50 -1.18 7.79
C GLN A 10 2.93 -0.42 8.99
N ARG A 11 3.17 0.88 9.08
CA ARG A 11 2.54 1.74 10.09
C ARG A 11 1.03 1.87 9.87
N TRP A 12 0.59 1.90 8.61
CA TRP A 12 -0.83 2.02 8.26
C TRP A 12 -1.64 0.81 8.77
N GLN A 13 -1.17 -0.41 8.48
CA GLN A 13 -1.82 -1.63 8.96
C GLN A 13 -1.70 -1.82 10.48
N ASP A 14 -0.58 -1.40 11.10
CA ASP A 14 -0.41 -1.41 12.56
C ASP A 14 -1.42 -0.48 13.27
N SER A 15 -1.77 0.63 12.63
CA SER A 15 -2.84 1.54 13.11
C SER A 15 -4.25 1.00 12.89
N GLY A 16 -4.40 -0.22 12.36
CA GLY A 16 -5.68 -0.85 12.03
C GLY A 16 -6.30 -0.35 10.71
N ALA A 17 -5.55 0.40 9.89
CA ALA A 17 -6.03 0.90 8.61
C ALA A 17 -5.60 -0.03 7.46
N VAL A 18 -6.43 -0.16 6.43
CA VAL A 18 -6.20 -1.12 5.34
C VAL A 18 -5.53 -0.42 4.16
N TRP A 19 -4.61 -1.10 3.48
CA TRP A 19 -4.14 -0.68 2.17
C TRP A 19 -4.56 -1.70 1.11
N GLU A 20 -4.84 -1.24 -0.11
CA GLU A 20 -5.26 -2.06 -1.25
C GLU A 20 -4.51 -1.67 -2.52
N VAL A 21 -4.06 -2.66 -3.28
CA VAL A 21 -3.45 -2.46 -4.60
C VAL A 21 -4.54 -2.22 -5.63
N ARG A 22 -4.66 -0.99 -6.10
CA ARG A 22 -5.61 -0.57 -7.14
C ARG A 22 -5.19 -1.00 -8.54
N ALA A 23 -3.89 -0.93 -8.82
CA ALA A 23 -3.34 -1.27 -10.13
C ALA A 23 -1.90 -1.77 -10.02
N ARG A 24 -1.53 -2.68 -10.92
CA ARG A 24 -0.15 -3.14 -11.12
C ARG A 24 0.22 -2.93 -12.59
N ARG A 25 1.34 -2.27 -12.87
CA ARG A 25 1.80 -1.87 -14.20
C ARG A 25 3.30 -2.15 -14.31
N GLY A 26 3.67 -3.32 -14.84
CA GLY A 26 5.08 -3.70 -14.97
C GLY A 26 5.78 -3.73 -13.62
N ASN A 27 6.68 -2.77 -13.38
CA ASN A 27 7.40 -2.58 -12.12
C ASN A 27 6.79 -1.53 -11.18
N SER A 28 5.66 -0.93 -11.56
CA SER A 28 4.96 0.04 -10.72
C SER A 28 3.67 -0.53 -10.15
N VAL A 29 3.34 -0.11 -8.93
CA VAL A 29 2.09 -0.45 -8.24
C VAL A 29 1.43 0.81 -7.70
N THR A 30 0.12 0.88 -7.86
CA THR A 30 -0.71 1.92 -7.26
C THR A 30 -1.44 1.33 -6.07
N VAL A 31 -1.20 1.92 -4.90
CA VAL A 31 -1.77 1.49 -3.62
C VAL A 31 -2.67 2.60 -3.11
N ALA A 32 -3.90 2.22 -2.75
CA ALA A 32 -4.84 3.04 -2.02
C ALA A 32 -4.70 2.74 -0.52
N LEU A 33 -4.73 3.80 0.29
CA LEU A 33 -4.80 3.75 1.74
C LEU A 33 -6.25 4.01 2.15
N LEU A 34 -6.89 3.00 2.71
CA LEU A 34 -8.27 3.04 3.17
C LEU A 34 -8.32 3.28 4.68
N ARG A 35 -9.40 3.91 5.14
CA ARG A 35 -9.70 4.00 6.58
C ARG A 35 -9.96 2.61 7.18
N CYS A 36 -9.81 2.52 8.50
CA CYS A 36 -10.14 1.32 9.29
C CYS A 36 -11.58 0.80 9.03
N ASP A 37 -12.52 1.70 8.71
CA ASP A 37 -13.92 1.35 8.38
C ASP A 37 -14.11 0.75 6.96
N GLY A 38 -13.02 0.51 6.21
CA GLY A 38 -13.02 -0.29 4.98
C GLY A 38 -13.71 0.32 3.75
N GLY A 39 -14.30 1.51 3.84
CA GLY A 39 -15.10 2.08 2.75
C GLY A 39 -14.50 3.26 1.99
N GLU A 40 -13.66 4.08 2.63
CA GLU A 40 -13.22 5.36 2.06
C GLU A 40 -11.70 5.42 1.90
N GLU A 41 -11.27 5.71 0.66
CA GLU A 41 -9.87 5.99 0.31
C GLU A 41 -9.47 7.34 0.93
N VAL A 42 -8.48 7.30 1.80
CA VAL A 42 -7.91 8.50 2.44
C VAL A 42 -6.86 9.13 1.53
N ASP A 43 -6.02 8.27 0.96
CA ASP A 43 -4.88 8.67 0.16
C ASP A 43 -4.53 7.53 -0.81
N GLY A 44 -3.75 7.84 -1.84
CA GLY A 44 -3.26 6.85 -2.76
C GLY A 44 -1.92 7.28 -3.34
N PHE A 45 -1.02 6.32 -3.53
CA PHE A 45 0.27 6.57 -4.13
C PHE A 45 0.65 5.51 -5.15
N THR A 46 1.45 5.93 -6.13
CA THR A 46 2.11 5.00 -7.06
C THR A 46 3.58 4.89 -6.66
N SER A 47 4.09 3.66 -6.62
CA SER A 47 5.49 3.38 -6.35
C SER A 47 6.02 2.37 -7.36
N ASP A 48 7.22 2.65 -7.87
CA ASP A 48 8.03 1.74 -8.69
C ASP A 48 9.20 1.15 -7.88
N ASP A 49 9.21 1.39 -6.56
CA ASP A 49 10.30 0.96 -5.71
C ASP A 49 10.25 -0.57 -5.54
N PRO A 50 11.31 -1.32 -5.88
CA PRO A 50 11.30 -2.78 -5.80
C PRO A 50 11.02 -3.27 -4.38
N ARG A 51 11.39 -2.50 -3.35
CA ARG A 51 11.10 -2.85 -1.94
C ARG A 51 9.61 -2.86 -1.65
N VAL A 52 8.84 -1.96 -2.27
CA VAL A 52 7.37 -1.91 -2.15
C VAL A 52 6.75 -3.07 -2.92
N LEU A 53 7.28 -3.41 -4.10
CA LEU A 53 6.84 -4.56 -4.88
C LEU A 53 7.06 -5.88 -4.11
N GLU A 54 8.25 -6.06 -3.53
CA GLU A 54 8.59 -7.23 -2.71
C GLU A 54 7.74 -7.28 -1.44
N PHE A 55 7.52 -6.14 -0.78
CA PHE A 55 6.64 -6.08 0.39
C PHE A 55 5.21 -6.50 0.03
N ILE A 56 4.63 -5.93 -1.02
CA ILE A 56 3.27 -6.28 -1.45
C ILE A 56 3.21 -7.75 -1.92
N GLY A 57 4.18 -8.16 -2.74
CA GLY A 57 4.24 -9.48 -3.34
C GLY A 57 2.96 -9.82 -4.10
N ASP A 58 2.35 -10.95 -3.77
CA ASP A 58 1.08 -11.39 -4.36
C ASP A 58 -0.16 -10.78 -3.68
N ARG A 59 0.00 -10.12 -2.52
CA ARG A 59 -1.12 -9.57 -1.74
C ARG A 59 -1.80 -8.42 -2.46
N ARG A 60 -3.13 -8.45 -2.54
CA ARG A 60 -3.91 -7.34 -3.12
C ARG A 60 -4.35 -6.34 -2.07
N SER A 61 -4.32 -6.69 -0.79
CA SER A 61 -4.56 -5.77 0.32
C SER A 61 -3.78 -6.23 1.55
N SER A 62 -3.77 -5.41 2.60
CA SER A 62 -3.17 -5.77 3.90
C SER A 62 -3.92 -6.88 4.65
N GLN A 63 -5.13 -7.22 4.21
CA GLN A 63 -6.02 -8.19 4.87
C GLN A 63 -5.88 -9.61 4.30
N GLU A 64 -5.07 -9.78 3.25
CA GLU A 64 -4.89 -11.03 2.47
C GLU A 64 -3.60 -11.77 2.86
#